data_AF-A0A956IJJ6-F1
#
_entry.id   AF-A0A956IJJ6-F1
#
_cell.length_a   1.000
_cell.length_b   1.000
_cell.length_c   1.000
_cell.angle_alpha   90.00
_cell.angle_beta   90.00
_cell.angle_gamma   90.00
#
_symmetry.space_group_name_H-M   'P 1'
#
loop_
_entity.id
_entity.type
_entity.pdbx_description
1 polymer ?
#
loop_
_entity_poly.entity_id
_entity_poly.type
_entity_poly.pdbx_seq_one_letter_code
_entity_poly.pdbx_strand_id
1 'polypeptide(L)'
;MSHRIGLVGLGVALLLGCEPKENDKCLTADDCGTTLFCVDSYCRTPESANKRCKEDERFAGACENAGACTWKDGQCMPASEADCLASTGCTKDGRCTFEEKGGCRLASAKDCERSEFCSKLKRCAFDEGTKACVPGSDAECKEQSDCKLAAACSYDATTKKCAPTEADCKAHTMCENLGLCALDPATKKCVPGSEEDCKLTPDCKADGKCAYDEASKSCVEGGKPG
;
A
#
# COMPACT_ATOMS: atom_id res chain seq x y z
N MET A 1 68.22 -4.40 38.77
CA MET A 1 67.68 -5.53 38.00
C MET A 1 67.35 -5.03 36.61
N SER A 2 68.25 -5.25 35.65
CA SER A 2 68.13 -4.78 34.26
C SER A 2 67.44 -5.83 33.41
N HIS A 3 66.30 -5.50 32.80
CA HIS A 3 65.66 -6.32 31.77
C HIS A 3 66.09 -5.85 30.39
N ARG A 4 66.74 -6.75 29.63
CA ARG A 4 67.07 -6.55 28.22
C ARG A 4 65.85 -6.92 27.38
N ILE A 5 65.26 -5.93 26.71
CA ILE A 5 64.24 -6.13 25.69
C ILE A 5 64.95 -6.53 24.41
N GLY A 6 64.76 -7.77 23.97
CA GLY A 6 65.25 -8.26 22.68
C GLY A 6 64.30 -7.82 21.57
N LEU A 7 64.77 -6.94 20.67
CA LEU A 7 64.11 -6.69 19.39
C LEU A 7 64.25 -7.93 18.51
N VAL A 8 63.14 -8.63 18.28
CA VAL A 8 63.04 -9.67 17.25
C VAL A 8 62.55 -8.97 15.98
N GLY A 9 63.40 -8.93 14.94
CA GLY A 9 63.03 -8.38 13.64
C GLY A 9 62.05 -9.32 12.92
N LEU A 10 60.77 -8.95 12.89
CA LEU A 10 59.81 -9.55 11.96
C LEU A 10 60.08 -9.01 10.56
N GLY A 11 60.66 -9.85 9.70
CA GLY A 11 60.67 -9.63 8.26
C GLY A 11 59.25 -9.80 7.72
N VAL A 12 58.56 -8.68 7.48
CA VAL A 12 57.27 -8.66 6.79
C VAL A 12 57.52 -8.98 5.31
N ALA A 13 57.34 -10.25 4.93
CA ALA A 13 57.24 -10.62 3.54
C ALA A 13 55.94 -10.03 2.99
N LEU A 14 56.06 -8.94 2.22
CA LEU A 14 54.98 -8.41 1.41
C LEU A 14 54.61 -9.46 0.36
N LEU A 15 53.68 -10.34 0.70
CA LEU A 15 52.96 -11.15 -0.28
C LEU A 15 52.19 -10.15 -1.15
N LEU A 16 52.66 -9.96 -2.38
CA LEU A 16 51.92 -9.27 -3.42
C LEU A 16 50.68 -10.14 -3.72
N GLY A 17 49.64 -9.98 -2.90
CA GLY A 17 48.35 -10.63 -3.12
C GLY A 17 47.82 -10.21 -4.48
N CYS A 18 47.44 -11.19 -5.30
CA CYS A 18 46.77 -10.89 -6.57
C CYS A 18 45.48 -10.13 -6.26
N GLU A 19 45.36 -8.90 -6.76
CA GLU A 19 44.09 -8.17 -6.72
C GLU A 19 43.06 -8.90 -7.60
N PRO A 20 41.86 -9.20 -7.07
CA PRO A 20 40.82 -9.90 -7.83
C PRO A 20 40.33 -9.04 -8.99
N LYS A 21 39.97 -9.71 -10.10
CA LYS A 21 39.49 -9.09 -11.33
C LYS A 21 38.04 -9.47 -11.62
N GLU A 22 37.39 -8.68 -12.46
CA GLU A 22 36.06 -9.02 -12.95
C GLU A 22 36.06 -10.38 -13.66
N ASN A 23 35.08 -11.22 -13.32
CA ASN A 23 34.93 -12.62 -13.72
C ASN A 23 35.91 -13.62 -13.08
N ASP A 24 36.73 -13.23 -12.10
CA ASP A 24 37.42 -14.21 -11.26
C ASP A 24 36.39 -15.01 -10.45
N LYS A 25 36.68 -16.29 -10.18
CA LYS A 25 35.79 -17.14 -9.37
C LYS A 25 35.85 -16.71 -7.91
N CYS A 26 34.69 -16.72 -7.26
CA CYS A 26 34.56 -16.44 -5.84
C CYS A 26 33.62 -17.45 -5.17
N LEU A 27 33.85 -17.69 -3.88
CA LEU A 27 32.96 -18.45 -3.00
C LEU A 27 32.27 -17.53 -2.00
N THR A 28 32.94 -16.45 -1.64
CA THR A 28 32.52 -15.47 -0.64
C THR A 28 32.75 -14.04 -1.17
N ALA A 29 32.19 -13.04 -0.48
CA ALA A 29 32.42 -11.65 -0.84
C ALA A 29 33.89 -11.23 -0.71
N ASP A 30 34.61 -11.78 0.28
CA ASP A 30 36.01 -11.43 0.57
C ASP A 30 36.96 -11.82 -0.57
N ASP A 31 36.61 -12.84 -1.37
CA ASP A 31 37.40 -13.26 -2.54
C ASP A 31 37.49 -12.18 -3.63
N CYS A 32 36.55 -11.23 -3.64
CA CYS A 32 36.43 -10.18 -4.65
C CYS A 32 37.01 -8.83 -4.20
N GLY A 33 37.59 -8.74 -2.99
CA GLY A 33 38.13 -7.49 -2.46
C GLY A 33 37.05 -6.44 -2.18
N THR A 34 37.42 -5.16 -2.17
CA THR A 34 36.53 -4.07 -1.70
C THR A 34 35.75 -3.36 -2.82
N THR A 35 36.08 -3.61 -4.09
CA THR A 35 35.51 -2.90 -5.24
C THR A 35 34.62 -3.78 -6.12
N LEU A 36 34.62 -5.09 -5.90
CA LEU A 36 33.84 -6.06 -6.66
C LEU A 36 32.92 -6.86 -5.72
N PHE A 37 31.85 -7.41 -6.29
CA PHE A 37 30.88 -8.25 -5.59
C PHE A 37 30.95 -9.68 -6.08
N CYS A 38 30.82 -10.65 -5.17
CA CYS A 38 30.65 -12.05 -5.56
C CYS A 38 29.19 -12.32 -5.97
N VAL A 39 28.94 -12.56 -7.26
CA VAL A 39 27.60 -12.76 -7.84
C VAL A 39 27.57 -14.06 -8.65
N ASP A 40 26.82 -15.04 -8.17
CA ASP A 40 26.76 -16.42 -8.70
C ASP A 40 28.16 -16.99 -9.00
N SER A 41 29.02 -16.93 -7.98
CA SER A 41 30.38 -17.47 -7.99
C SER A 41 31.39 -16.74 -8.89
N TYR A 42 31.09 -15.52 -9.33
CA TYR A 42 32.05 -14.68 -10.05
C TYR A 42 32.10 -13.26 -9.50
N CYS A 43 33.29 -12.68 -9.44
CA CYS A 43 33.49 -11.28 -9.08
C CYS A 43 32.93 -10.36 -10.17
N ARG A 44 32.11 -9.39 -9.80
CA ARG A 44 31.43 -8.44 -10.69
C ARG A 44 31.67 -7.02 -10.22
N THR A 45 31.78 -6.10 -11.17
CA THR A 45 31.69 -4.68 -10.85
C THR A 45 30.29 -4.34 -10.31
N PRO A 46 30.13 -3.23 -9.56
CA PRO A 46 28.80 -2.76 -9.15
C PRO A 46 27.82 -2.60 -10.32
N GLU A 47 28.31 -2.11 -11.46
CA GLU A 47 27.51 -1.97 -12.67
C GLU A 47 27.03 -3.33 -13.20
N SER A 48 27.94 -4.29 -13.37
CA SER A 48 27.62 -5.65 -13.82
C SER A 48 26.68 -6.38 -12.86
N ALA A 49 26.86 -6.19 -11.54
CA ALA A 49 26.00 -6.78 -10.51
C ALA A 49 24.58 -6.17 -10.54
N ASN A 50 24.45 -4.84 -10.64
CA ASN A 50 23.16 -4.16 -10.72
C ASN A 50 22.43 -4.47 -12.04
N LYS A 51 23.19 -4.58 -13.15
CA LYS A 51 22.64 -5.00 -14.44
C LYS A 51 21.98 -6.37 -14.34
N ARG A 52 22.60 -7.30 -13.61
CA ARG A 52 22.01 -8.61 -13.34
C ARG A 52 20.69 -8.52 -12.58
N CYS A 53 20.58 -7.67 -11.55
CA CYS A 53 19.32 -7.50 -10.83
C CYS A 53 18.16 -7.03 -11.72
N LYS A 54 18.48 -6.31 -12.81
CA LYS A 54 17.49 -5.76 -13.76
C LYS A 54 17.13 -6.73 -14.87
N GLU A 55 18.11 -7.45 -15.41
CA GLU A 55 17.96 -8.23 -16.64
C GLU A 55 17.78 -9.74 -16.41
N ASP A 56 18.23 -10.27 -15.28
CA ASP A 56 18.08 -11.69 -14.97
C ASP A 56 16.62 -11.98 -14.60
N GLU A 57 16.00 -12.93 -15.29
CA GLU A 57 14.58 -13.31 -15.10
C GLU A 57 14.25 -13.66 -13.65
N ARG A 58 15.23 -14.13 -12.86
CA ARG A 58 15.06 -14.45 -11.44
C ARG A 58 14.82 -13.20 -10.58
N PHE A 59 15.34 -12.04 -10.98
CA PHE A 59 15.35 -10.81 -10.20
C PHE A 59 14.57 -9.67 -10.84
N ALA A 60 14.37 -9.69 -12.16
CA ALA A 60 13.70 -8.63 -12.92
C ALA A 60 12.34 -8.27 -12.32
N GLY A 61 11.53 -9.26 -11.91
CA GLY A 61 10.24 -9.02 -11.26
C GLY A 61 10.36 -8.33 -9.89
N ALA A 62 11.39 -8.62 -9.10
CA ALA A 62 11.62 -7.95 -7.83
C ALA A 62 12.15 -6.51 -8.03
N CYS A 63 13.00 -6.30 -9.03
CA CYS A 63 13.44 -4.97 -9.44
C CYS A 63 12.25 -4.12 -9.90
N GLU A 64 11.43 -4.62 -10.82
CA GLU A 64 10.24 -3.90 -11.32
C GLU A 64 9.23 -3.63 -10.20
N ASN A 65 8.87 -4.63 -9.40
CA ASN A 65 7.77 -4.48 -8.44
C ASN A 65 8.16 -3.82 -7.13
N ALA A 66 9.37 -4.11 -6.62
CA ALA A 66 9.80 -3.69 -5.30
C ALA A 66 10.99 -2.72 -5.32
N GLY A 67 11.50 -2.34 -6.50
CA GLY A 67 12.70 -1.52 -6.63
C GLY A 67 13.98 -2.28 -6.28
N ALA A 68 13.95 -3.62 -6.23
CA ALA A 68 15.11 -4.44 -5.88
C ALA A 68 16.15 -4.52 -7.01
N CYS A 69 16.68 -3.38 -7.44
CA CYS A 69 17.47 -3.23 -8.66
C CYS A 69 18.98 -3.07 -8.39
N THR A 70 19.40 -3.03 -7.12
CA THR A 70 20.79 -2.83 -6.71
C THR A 70 21.31 -4.05 -5.96
N TRP A 71 22.48 -4.56 -6.36
CA TRP A 71 23.15 -5.65 -5.66
C TRP A 71 23.83 -5.12 -4.40
N LYS A 72 23.36 -5.58 -3.24
CA LYS A 72 23.87 -5.18 -1.93
C LYS A 72 23.72 -6.35 -0.96
N ASP A 73 24.74 -6.57 -0.13
CA ASP A 73 24.73 -7.62 0.89
C ASP A 73 24.39 -9.02 0.33
N GLY A 74 24.89 -9.32 -0.87
CA GLY A 74 24.72 -10.62 -1.53
C GLY A 74 23.36 -10.86 -2.19
N GLN A 75 22.51 -9.84 -2.33
CA GLN A 75 21.19 -9.96 -2.93
C GLN A 75 20.78 -8.70 -3.70
N CYS A 76 19.76 -8.81 -4.53
CA CYS A 76 19.12 -7.65 -5.17
C CYS A 76 18.13 -7.01 -4.20
N MET A 77 18.32 -5.73 -3.88
CA MET A 77 17.46 -4.95 -2.98
C MET A 77 17.40 -3.48 -3.41
N PRO A 78 16.40 -2.71 -2.96
CA PRO A 78 16.43 -1.27 -3.10
C PRO A 78 17.61 -0.73 -2.29
N ALA A 79 18.38 0.17 -2.88
CA ALA A 79 19.50 0.82 -2.19
C ALA A 79 19.35 2.35 -2.14
N SER A 80 18.25 2.87 -2.70
CA SER A 80 18.01 4.30 -2.81
C SER A 80 16.53 4.63 -2.96
N GLU A 81 16.20 5.90 -2.75
CA GLU A 81 14.88 6.44 -3.09
C GLU A 81 14.56 6.29 -4.58
N ALA A 82 15.57 6.42 -5.45
CA ALA A 82 15.38 6.31 -6.90
C ALA A 82 14.91 4.90 -7.31
N ASP A 83 15.42 3.86 -6.66
CA ASP A 83 14.99 2.48 -6.85
C ASP A 83 13.51 2.31 -6.48
N CYS A 84 13.09 2.88 -5.35
CA CYS A 84 11.69 2.81 -4.91
C CYS A 84 10.75 3.59 -5.83
N LEU A 85 11.14 4.80 -6.23
CA LEU A 85 10.35 5.63 -7.14
C LEU A 85 10.20 5.01 -8.54
N ALA A 86 11.18 4.23 -8.99
CA ALA A 86 11.10 3.53 -10.28
C ALA A 86 10.24 2.26 -10.22
N SER A 87 9.89 1.78 -9.02
CA SER A 87 9.13 0.54 -8.86
C SER A 87 7.65 0.69 -9.16
N THR A 88 7.02 -0.37 -9.67
CA THR A 88 5.56 -0.41 -9.83
C THR A 88 4.87 -0.40 -8.47
N GLY A 89 5.51 -0.88 -7.40
CA GLY A 89 5.04 -0.76 -6.03
C GLY A 89 4.86 0.68 -5.56
N CYS A 90 5.70 1.62 -5.99
CA CYS A 90 5.48 3.04 -5.75
C CYS A 90 4.23 3.54 -6.50
N THR A 91 4.12 3.26 -7.79
CA THR A 91 2.99 3.75 -8.61
C THR A 91 1.65 3.11 -8.24
N LYS A 92 1.61 1.83 -7.86
CA LYS A 92 0.37 1.12 -7.52
C LYS A 92 0.00 1.27 -6.06
N ASP A 93 0.97 1.06 -5.18
CA ASP A 93 0.71 0.93 -3.74
C ASP A 93 1.21 2.11 -2.91
N GLY A 94 1.90 3.08 -3.52
CA GLY A 94 2.54 4.18 -2.79
C GLY A 94 3.78 3.74 -2.01
N ARG A 95 4.42 2.62 -2.34
CA ARG A 95 5.70 2.23 -1.70
C ARG A 95 6.87 3.00 -2.28
N CYS A 96 6.87 4.31 -2.08
CA CYS A 96 7.79 5.23 -2.75
C CYS A 96 9.01 5.60 -1.91
N THR A 97 8.92 5.50 -0.58
CA THR A 97 9.99 5.92 0.34
C THR A 97 10.95 4.77 0.63
N PHE A 98 12.26 5.01 0.49
CA PHE A 98 13.30 4.05 0.85
C PHE A 98 13.57 4.02 2.36
N GLU A 99 13.63 2.81 2.93
CA GLU A 99 14.06 2.54 4.30
C GLU A 99 15.25 1.57 4.28
N GLU A 100 16.36 1.98 4.90
CA GLU A 100 17.63 1.23 4.86
C GLU A 100 17.53 -0.24 5.30
N LYS A 101 16.60 -0.55 6.22
CA LYS A 101 16.39 -1.90 6.78
C LYS A 101 15.15 -2.61 6.24
N GLY A 102 14.31 -1.92 5.46
CA GLY A 102 12.97 -2.36 5.09
C GLY A 102 12.65 -2.33 3.60
N GLY A 103 13.53 -1.75 2.78
CA GLY A 103 13.28 -1.55 1.35
C GLY A 103 12.27 -0.42 1.12
N CYS A 104 11.42 -0.56 0.09
CA CYS A 104 10.47 0.46 -0.30
C CYS A 104 9.16 0.37 0.50
N ARG A 105 8.74 1.48 1.10
CA ARG A 105 7.55 1.54 1.96
C ARG A 105 6.68 2.75 1.68
N LEU A 106 5.43 2.65 2.12
CA LEU A 106 4.51 3.77 2.23
C LEU A 106 4.78 4.51 3.53
N ALA A 107 5.20 5.77 3.46
CA ALA A 107 5.65 6.54 4.63
C ALA A 107 5.00 7.91 4.78
N SER A 108 4.30 8.40 3.76
CA SER A 108 3.78 9.77 3.76
C SER A 108 2.55 9.95 2.86
N ALA A 109 1.85 11.08 3.03
CA ALA A 109 0.75 11.45 2.13
C ALA A 109 1.23 11.64 0.68
N LYS A 110 2.44 12.16 0.49
CA LYS A 110 3.06 12.33 -0.84
C LYS A 110 3.22 11.00 -1.58
N ASP A 111 3.43 9.92 -0.84
CA ASP A 111 3.49 8.58 -1.41
C ASP A 111 2.10 8.11 -1.86
N CYS A 112 1.07 8.37 -1.05
CA CYS A 112 -0.32 8.10 -1.43
C CYS A 112 -0.73 8.89 -2.67
N GLU A 113 -0.39 10.18 -2.74
CA GLU A 113 -0.66 11.05 -3.89
C GLU A 113 -0.07 10.53 -5.21
N ARG A 114 1.09 9.86 -5.15
CA ARG A 114 1.75 9.24 -6.31
C ARG A 114 1.13 7.93 -6.75
N SER A 115 0.30 7.33 -5.91
CA SER A 115 -0.20 5.98 -6.10
C SER A 115 -1.52 5.92 -6.88
N GLU A 116 -1.85 4.73 -7.39
CA GLU A 116 -3.16 4.42 -7.92
C GLU A 116 -4.26 4.51 -6.87
N PHE A 117 -3.96 4.39 -5.57
CA PHE A 117 -4.93 4.62 -4.51
C PHE A 117 -5.48 6.04 -4.54
N CYS A 118 -4.64 7.05 -4.76
CA CYS A 118 -5.11 8.43 -4.88
C CYS A 118 -5.80 8.67 -6.22
N SER A 119 -5.14 8.34 -7.33
CA SER A 119 -5.66 8.67 -8.67
C SER A 119 -6.92 7.89 -9.07
N LYS A 120 -7.02 6.60 -8.72
CA LYS A 120 -8.16 5.74 -9.07
C LYS A 120 -9.18 5.60 -7.95
N LEU A 121 -8.73 5.48 -6.70
CA LEU A 121 -9.62 5.24 -5.56
C LEU A 121 -9.88 6.47 -4.69
N LYS A 122 -9.28 7.62 -4.98
CA LYS A 122 -9.47 8.87 -4.22
C LYS A 122 -9.16 8.68 -2.74
N ARG A 123 -8.05 7.99 -2.47
CA ARG A 123 -7.48 7.77 -1.13
C ARG A 123 -6.09 8.39 -1.11
N CYS A 124 -6.03 9.69 -0.81
CA CYS A 124 -4.80 10.47 -0.95
C CYS A 124 -4.12 10.77 0.39
N ALA A 125 -4.80 10.54 1.52
CA ALA A 125 -4.22 10.74 2.85
C ALA A 125 -3.49 9.49 3.33
N PHE A 126 -2.40 9.68 4.08
CA PHE A 126 -1.68 8.60 4.73
C PHE A 126 -2.12 8.43 6.18
N ASP A 127 -2.53 7.21 6.53
CA ASP A 127 -2.86 6.86 7.91
C ASP A 127 -1.69 6.15 8.59
N GLU A 128 -1.14 6.78 9.62
CA GLU A 128 0.04 6.29 10.34
C GLU A 128 -0.25 5.00 11.14
N GLY A 129 -1.50 4.81 11.60
CA GLY A 129 -1.90 3.66 12.41
C GLY A 129 -2.02 2.37 11.60
N THR A 130 -2.58 2.46 10.38
CA THR A 130 -2.80 1.31 9.49
C THR A 130 -1.73 1.18 8.40
N LYS A 131 -0.87 2.20 8.24
CA LYS A 131 0.14 2.28 7.18
C LYS A 131 -0.48 2.10 5.79
N ALA A 132 -1.61 2.78 5.57
CA ALA A 132 -2.39 2.68 4.35
C ALA A 132 -2.82 4.06 3.82
N CYS A 133 -3.19 4.10 2.55
CA CYS A 133 -3.81 5.26 1.93
C CYS A 133 -5.32 5.24 2.19
N VAL A 134 -5.83 6.32 2.76
CA VAL A 134 -7.23 6.51 3.17
C VAL A 134 -7.81 7.79 2.53
N PRO A 135 -9.13 7.95 2.48
CA PRO A 135 -9.73 9.23 2.13
C PRO A 135 -9.29 10.32 3.12
N GLY A 136 -9.00 11.53 2.63
CA GLY A 136 -8.63 12.68 3.45
C GLY A 136 -9.77 13.68 3.70
N SER A 137 -10.88 13.57 2.96
CA SER A 137 -11.95 14.58 2.95
C SER A 137 -13.27 14.05 2.38
N ASP A 138 -14.36 14.79 2.61
CA ASP A 138 -15.67 14.52 1.99
C ASP A 138 -15.60 14.60 0.47
N ALA A 139 -14.77 15.51 -0.09
CA ALA A 139 -14.62 15.65 -1.52
C ALA A 139 -14.05 14.36 -2.15
N GLU A 140 -13.05 13.76 -1.51
CA GLU A 140 -12.52 12.45 -1.89
C GLU A 140 -13.59 11.35 -1.78
N CYS A 141 -14.33 11.31 -0.67
CA CYS A 141 -15.41 10.33 -0.48
C CYS A 141 -16.49 10.41 -1.55
N LYS A 142 -16.89 11.62 -1.95
CA LYS A 142 -17.91 11.85 -2.99
C LYS A 142 -17.50 11.33 -4.37
N GLU A 143 -16.20 11.25 -4.65
CA GLU A 143 -15.71 10.73 -5.92
C GLU A 143 -15.59 9.19 -5.94
N GLN A 144 -15.67 8.51 -4.80
CA GLN A 144 -15.56 7.05 -4.70
C GLN A 144 -16.82 6.32 -5.18
N SER A 145 -16.64 5.05 -5.56
CA SER A 145 -17.75 4.14 -5.90
C SER A 145 -18.72 3.94 -4.74
N ASP A 146 -18.20 3.92 -3.51
CA ASP A 146 -19.00 3.62 -2.32
C ASP A 146 -19.98 4.75 -2.01
N CYS A 147 -19.63 6.01 -2.33
CA CYS A 147 -20.60 7.10 -2.29
C CYS A 147 -21.75 6.86 -3.28
N LYS A 148 -21.43 6.46 -4.53
CA LYS A 148 -22.42 6.24 -5.59
C LYS A 148 -23.32 5.01 -5.38
N LEU A 149 -22.83 4.00 -4.67
CA LEU A 149 -23.51 2.72 -4.48
C LEU A 149 -24.14 2.58 -3.11
N ALA A 150 -23.60 3.24 -2.08
CA ALA A 150 -23.96 3.02 -0.69
C ALA A 150 -24.14 4.33 0.11
N ALA A 151 -24.18 5.50 -0.56
CA ALA A 151 -24.26 6.82 0.08
C ALA A 151 -23.12 7.12 1.08
N ALA A 152 -22.01 6.38 1.03
CA ALA A 152 -20.84 6.62 1.87
C ALA A 152 -20.03 7.83 1.37
N CYS A 153 -20.62 9.03 1.48
CA CYS A 153 -20.13 10.24 0.85
C CYS A 153 -19.43 11.22 1.82
N SER A 154 -19.43 10.94 3.12
CA SER A 154 -18.80 11.78 4.14
C SER A 154 -17.60 11.08 4.77
N TYR A 155 -16.55 11.84 5.07
CA TYR A 155 -15.33 11.35 5.70
C TYR A 155 -15.47 11.33 7.22
N ASP A 156 -15.32 10.15 7.81
CA ASP A 156 -15.25 9.97 9.26
C ASP A 156 -13.79 9.99 9.73
N ALA A 157 -13.40 11.09 10.37
CA ALA A 157 -12.05 11.30 10.88
C ALA A 157 -11.66 10.32 12.01
N THR A 158 -12.62 9.68 12.68
CA THR A 158 -12.40 8.70 13.75
C THR A 158 -12.06 7.34 13.15
N THR A 159 -12.84 6.88 12.17
CA THR A 159 -12.65 5.57 11.54
C THR A 159 -11.73 5.61 10.31
N LYS A 160 -11.36 6.82 9.85
CA LYS A 160 -10.53 7.06 8.65
C LYS A 160 -11.13 6.45 7.39
N LYS A 161 -12.45 6.49 7.27
CA LYS A 161 -13.22 5.86 6.19
C LYS A 161 -14.33 6.80 5.71
N CYS A 162 -14.82 6.53 4.51
CA CYS A 162 -16.07 7.11 4.06
C CYS A 162 -17.24 6.38 4.71
N ALA A 163 -18.20 7.13 5.22
CA ALA A 163 -19.40 6.60 5.85
C ALA A 163 -20.61 7.46 5.46
N PRO A 164 -21.81 6.87 5.38
CA PRO A 164 -23.02 7.64 5.16
C PRO A 164 -23.37 8.45 6.41
N THR A 165 -23.80 9.68 6.19
CA THR A 165 -24.53 10.48 7.17
C THR A 165 -26.03 10.42 6.90
N GLU A 166 -26.83 10.92 7.85
CA GLU A 166 -28.27 11.11 7.66
C GLU A 166 -28.57 11.98 6.42
N ALA A 167 -27.75 13.02 6.19
CA ALA A 167 -27.89 13.88 5.01
C ALA A 167 -27.55 13.14 3.72
N ASP A 168 -26.52 12.28 3.74
CA ASP A 168 -26.15 11.48 2.57
C ASP A 168 -27.24 10.48 2.21
N CYS A 169 -27.83 9.78 3.19
CA CYS A 169 -28.93 8.83 2.92
C CYS A 169 -30.12 9.53 2.25
N LYS A 170 -30.52 10.71 2.73
CA LYS A 170 -31.63 11.49 2.15
C LYS A 170 -31.35 12.03 0.76
N ALA A 171 -30.11 12.46 0.51
CA ALA A 171 -29.73 13.06 -0.77
C ALA A 171 -29.41 12.01 -1.86
N HIS A 172 -29.22 10.74 -1.48
CA HIS A 172 -28.82 9.70 -2.42
C HIS A 172 -30.00 9.15 -3.24
N THR A 173 -29.75 8.75 -4.48
CA THR A 173 -30.76 8.17 -5.38
C THR A 173 -31.40 6.88 -4.87
N MET A 174 -30.78 6.22 -3.89
CA MET A 174 -31.36 5.05 -3.20
C MET A 174 -32.53 5.43 -2.30
N CYS A 175 -32.57 6.65 -1.75
CA CYS A 175 -33.74 7.12 -1.02
C CYS A 175 -34.94 7.21 -1.97
N GLU A 176 -34.77 7.88 -3.12
CA GLU A 176 -35.85 8.06 -4.10
C GLU A 176 -36.32 6.73 -4.74
N ASN A 177 -35.39 5.82 -5.04
CA ASN A 177 -35.70 4.60 -5.80
C ASN A 177 -35.99 3.38 -4.93
N LEU A 178 -35.41 3.32 -3.73
CA LEU A 178 -35.45 2.14 -2.85
C LEU A 178 -35.97 2.47 -1.44
N GLY A 179 -36.32 3.72 -1.15
CA GLY A 179 -36.77 4.10 0.20
C GLY A 179 -35.69 4.00 1.26
N LEU A 180 -34.41 4.02 0.91
CA LEU A 180 -33.31 3.94 1.89
C LEU A 180 -32.90 5.34 2.35
N CYS A 181 -33.78 6.02 3.10
CA CYS A 181 -33.67 7.45 3.38
C CYS A 181 -33.14 7.82 4.77
N ALA A 182 -32.96 6.87 5.68
CA ALA A 182 -32.50 7.12 7.06
C ALA A 182 -31.20 6.35 7.37
N LEU A 183 -30.33 6.89 8.20
CA LEU A 183 -29.12 6.21 8.65
C LEU A 183 -29.42 5.31 9.87
N ASP A 184 -29.16 4.02 9.76
CA ASP A 184 -29.13 3.14 10.93
C ASP A 184 -27.81 3.35 11.71
N PRO A 185 -27.85 3.84 12.96
CA PRO A 185 -26.65 4.10 13.75
C PRO A 185 -25.87 2.83 14.10
N ALA A 186 -26.51 1.66 14.14
CA ALA A 186 -25.89 0.39 14.51
C ALA A 186 -25.11 -0.21 13.33
N THR A 187 -25.71 -0.28 12.15
CA THR A 187 -25.07 -0.87 10.96
C THR A 187 -24.30 0.13 10.11
N LYS A 188 -24.51 1.44 10.31
CA LYS A 188 -23.96 2.53 9.47
C LYS A 188 -24.36 2.38 8.01
N LYS A 189 -25.61 1.99 7.77
CA LYS A 189 -26.20 1.83 6.43
C LYS A 189 -27.46 2.67 6.30
N CYS A 190 -27.78 3.05 5.08
CA CYS A 190 -29.06 3.65 4.78
C CYS A 190 -30.15 2.58 4.76
N VAL A 191 -31.24 2.86 5.46
CA VAL A 191 -32.42 2.00 5.67
C VAL A 191 -33.69 2.85 5.47
N PRO A 192 -34.87 2.24 5.32
CA PRO A 192 -36.12 2.97 5.48
C PRO A 192 -36.21 3.55 6.90
N GLY A 193 -36.69 4.79 7.02
CA GLY A 193 -36.91 5.47 8.30
C GLY A 193 -38.38 5.74 8.61
N SER A 194 -39.27 5.55 7.63
CA SER A 194 -40.71 5.73 7.81
C SER A 194 -41.55 4.90 6.82
N GLU A 195 -42.87 4.93 6.98
CA GLU A 195 -43.79 4.32 6.03
C GLU A 195 -43.75 5.00 4.65
N GLU A 196 -43.51 6.32 4.61
CA GLU A 196 -43.34 7.07 3.36
C GLU A 196 -42.16 6.52 2.55
N ASP A 197 -41.05 6.23 3.23
CA ASP A 197 -39.88 5.60 2.60
C ASP A 197 -40.23 4.21 2.05
N CYS A 198 -40.95 3.40 2.83
CA CYS A 198 -41.38 2.07 2.39
C CYS A 198 -42.28 2.12 1.16
N LYS A 199 -43.10 3.16 1.00
CA LYS A 199 -43.94 3.37 -0.20
C LYS A 199 -43.12 3.63 -1.48
N LEU A 200 -41.87 4.05 -1.36
CA LEU A 200 -40.98 4.25 -2.50
C LEU A 200 -40.41 2.92 -3.05
N THR A 201 -40.32 1.90 -2.19
CA THR A 201 -39.65 0.63 -2.50
C THR A 201 -40.33 -0.15 -3.64
N PRO A 202 -39.56 -0.92 -4.43
CA PRO A 202 -40.12 -1.88 -5.38
C PRO A 202 -41.01 -2.95 -4.70
N ASP A 203 -40.62 -3.41 -3.51
CA ASP A 203 -41.36 -4.42 -2.73
C ASP A 203 -42.75 -3.93 -2.30
N CYS A 204 -42.93 -2.66 -1.94
CA CYS A 204 -44.26 -2.13 -1.69
C CYS A 204 -45.14 -2.16 -2.95
N LYS A 205 -44.57 -1.84 -4.12
CA LYS A 205 -45.28 -1.83 -5.40
C LYS A 205 -45.61 -3.24 -5.91
N ALA A 206 -44.72 -4.20 -5.70
CA ALA A 206 -44.85 -5.58 -6.18
C ALA A 206 -45.63 -6.46 -5.19
N ASP A 207 -45.29 -6.38 -3.91
CA ASP A 207 -45.71 -7.36 -2.88
C ASP A 207 -46.55 -6.73 -1.76
N GLY A 208 -46.76 -5.40 -1.75
CA GLY A 208 -47.54 -4.72 -0.71
C GLY A 208 -46.80 -4.53 0.63
N LYS A 209 -45.47 -4.67 0.66
CA LYS A 209 -44.63 -4.40 1.83
C LYS A 209 -44.44 -2.90 2.08
N CYS A 210 -45.52 -2.22 2.46
CA CYS A 210 -45.55 -0.76 2.57
C CYS A 210 -45.49 -0.24 4.01
N ALA A 211 -45.56 -1.12 5.02
CA ALA A 211 -45.46 -0.72 6.43
C ALA A 211 -44.00 -0.73 6.89
N TYR A 212 -43.63 0.23 7.73
CA TYR A 212 -42.29 0.31 8.30
C TYR A 212 -42.24 -0.35 9.69
N ASP A 213 -41.29 -1.25 9.88
CA ASP A 213 -41.02 -1.91 11.16
C ASP A 213 -39.76 -1.35 11.81
N GLU A 214 -39.96 -0.65 12.94
CA GLU A 214 -38.90 0.06 13.66
C GLU A 214 -37.85 -0.87 14.28
N ALA A 215 -38.23 -2.11 14.63
CA ALA A 215 -37.33 -3.07 15.27
C ALA A 215 -36.33 -3.69 14.29
N SER A 216 -36.79 -4.02 13.09
CA SER A 216 -35.98 -4.59 12.01
C SER A 216 -35.40 -3.55 11.07
N LYS A 217 -35.83 -2.29 11.18
CA LYS A 217 -35.44 -1.20 10.27
C LYS A 217 -35.71 -1.57 8.80
N SER A 218 -36.89 -2.15 8.56
CA SER A 218 -37.23 -2.73 7.26
C SER A 218 -38.71 -2.53 6.91
N CYS A 219 -39.04 -2.73 5.63
CA CYS A 219 -40.40 -2.69 5.15
C CYS A 219 -41.04 -4.06 5.21
N VAL A 220 -42.21 -4.13 5.84
CA VAL A 220 -42.99 -5.35 6.08
C VAL A 220 -44.36 -5.23 5.43
N GLU A 221 -45.07 -6.35 5.31
CA GLU A 221 -46.46 -6.36 4.85
C GLU A 221 -47.30 -5.45 5.77
N GLY A 222 -47.80 -4.35 5.22
CA GLY A 222 -48.77 -3.51 5.89
C GLY A 222 -50.16 -4.06 5.61
N GLY A 223 -50.95 -4.33 6.65
CA GLY A 223 -52.36 -4.67 6.46
C GLY A 223 -52.98 -3.65 5.51
N LYS A 224 -53.52 -4.11 4.36
CA LYS A 224 -54.06 -3.23 3.31
C LYS A 224 -54.81 -2.06 3.94
N PRO A 225 -54.54 -0.79 3.55
CA PRO A 225 -55.43 0.29 3.93
C PRO A 225 -56.83 -0.09 3.44
N GLY A 226 -57.73 -0.32 4.40
CA GLY A 226 -59.11 -0.73 4.17
C GLY A 226 -59.94 0.40 3.59
#